data_AF-A0A699QXZ4-F1
#
_entry.id   AF-A0A699QXZ4-F1
#
_cell.length_a   1.000
_cell.length_b   1.000
_cell.length_c   1.000
_cell.angle_alpha   90.00
_cell.angle_beta   90.00
_cell.angle_gamma   90.00
#
_symmetry.space_group_name_H-M   'P 1'
#
loop_
_entity.id
_entity.type
_entity.pdbx_description
1 polymer ?
#
loop_
_entity_poly.entity_id
_entity_poly.type
_entity_poly.pdbx_seq_one_letter_code
_entity_poly.pdbx_strand_id
1 'polypeptide(L)'
;LDQIHDRLQKLISQLEILKESLSQKDINLKFLRSLPTEWRTHTLIWRNKTDLEEQSLDDLFDNLKIYEDEVKSSSSIITST
;
A
#
# COMPACT_ATOMS: atom_id res chain seq x y z
N LEU A 1 6.86 2.80 5.02
CA LEU A 1 5.82 2.81 3.97
C LEU A 1 6.00 4.00 3.03
N ASP A 2 6.32 5.17 3.58
CA ASP A 2 6.44 6.46 2.88
C ASP A 2 7.43 6.41 1.71
N GLN A 3 8.63 5.84 1.90
CA GLN A 3 9.63 5.72 0.82
C GLN A 3 9.12 4.94 -0.40
N ILE A 4 8.29 3.92 -0.19
CA ILE A 4 7.73 3.11 -1.30
C ILE A 4 6.67 3.92 -2.02
N HIS A 5 5.82 4.63 -1.29
CA HIS A 5 4.80 5.54 -1.81
C HIS A 5 5.44 6.67 -2.64
N ASP A 6 6.43 7.38 -2.10
CA ASP A 6 7.16 8.45 -2.78
C ASP A 6 7.78 7.98 -4.11
N ARG A 7 8.40 6.81 -4.09
CA ARG A 7 9.03 6.22 -5.29
C ARG A 7 8.00 5.84 -6.35
N LEU A 8 6.84 5.32 -5.94
CA LEU A 8 5.75 4.97 -6.85
C LEU A 8 5.07 6.21 -7.41
N GLN A 9 4.77 7.22 -6.59
CA GLN A 9 4.25 8.51 -7.03
C GLN A 9 5.16 9.14 -8.07
N LYS A 10 6.47 9.15 -7.82
CA LYS A 10 7.46 9.64 -8.80
C LYS A 10 7.43 8.88 -10.13
N LEU A 11 7.25 7.55 -10.11
CA LEU A 11 7.14 6.75 -11.33
C LEU A 11 5.83 7.03 -12.08
N ILE A 12 4.72 7.20 -11.37
CA ILE A 12 3.42 7.55 -11.95
C ILE A 12 3.50 8.90 -12.65
N SER A 13 4.07 9.92 -11.99
CA SER A 13 4.28 11.24 -12.60
C SER A 13 5.16 11.17 -13.85
N GLN A 14 6.18 10.30 -13.86
CA GLN A 14 7.04 10.11 -15.05
C GLN A 14 6.29 9.46 -16.21
N LEU A 15 5.46 8.46 -15.95
CA LEU A 15 4.65 7.81 -16.98
C LEU A 15 3.63 8.78 -17.59
N GLU A 16 2.99 9.59 -16.74
CA GLU A 16 2.01 10.59 -17.19
C GLU A 16 2.64 11.61 -18.16
N ILE A 17 3.89 12.03 -17.91
CA ILE A 17 4.66 12.88 -18.83
C ILE A 17 4.91 12.18 -20.17
N LEU A 18 5.12 10.87 -20.17
CA LEU A 18 5.29 10.06 -21.37
C LEU A 18 3.95 9.75 -22.07
N LYS A 19 2.82 10.29 -21.60
CA LYS A 19 1.45 9.95 -22.01
C LYS A 19 1.10 8.47 -21.82
N GLU A 20 1.83 7.76 -20.96
CA GLU A 20 1.46 6.44 -20.50
C GLU A 20 0.71 6.57 -19.18
N SER A 21 -0.43 5.89 -19.04
CA SER A 21 -1.15 5.82 -17.77
C SER A 21 -1.27 4.36 -17.33
N LEU A 22 -1.12 4.14 -16.03
CA LEU A 22 -1.47 2.88 -15.40
C LEU A 22 -2.90 2.95 -14.91
N SER A 23 -3.61 1.82 -14.96
CA SER A 23 -4.90 1.74 -14.28
C SER A 23 -4.69 1.87 -12.75
N GLN A 24 -5.70 2.40 -12.05
CA GLN A 24 -5.66 2.51 -10.60
C GLN A 24 -5.37 1.15 -9.93
N LYS A 25 -5.98 0.10 -10.47
CA LYS A 25 -5.75 -1.28 -10.06
C LYS A 25 -4.29 -1.70 -10.21
N ASP A 26 -3.65 -1.40 -11.33
CA ASP A 26 -2.24 -1.74 -11.55
C ASP A 26 -1.31 -0.98 -10.63
N ILE A 27 -1.60 0.30 -10.37
CA ILE A 27 -0.87 1.13 -9.41
C ILE A 27 -0.94 0.48 -8.02
N ASN A 28 -2.15 0.17 -7.55
CA ASN A 28 -2.39 -0.43 -6.25
C ASN A 28 -1.73 -1.82 -6.13
N LEU A 29 -1.80 -2.66 -7.16
CA LEU A 29 -1.14 -3.97 -7.19
C LEU A 29 0.39 -3.85 -7.15
N LYS A 30 0.98 -2.90 -7.88
CA LYS A 30 2.42 -2.64 -7.86
C LYS A 30 2.87 -2.13 -6.49
N PHE A 31 2.08 -1.27 -5.85
CA PHE A 31 2.34 -0.80 -4.50
C PHE A 31 2.34 -1.96 -3.49
N LEU A 32 1.28 -2.77 -3.46
CA LEU A 32 1.20 -3.95 -2.57
C LEU A 32 2.33 -4.95 -2.82
N ARG A 33 2.76 -5.13 -4.07
CA ARG A 33 3.90 -6.01 -4.42
C ARG A 33 5.25 -5.44 -3.97
N SER A 34 5.37 -4.13 -3.85
CA SER A 34 6.60 -3.45 -3.44
C SER A 34 6.79 -3.43 -1.92
N LEU A 35 5.77 -3.84 -1.15
CA LEU A 35 5.84 -3.90 0.30
C LEU A 35 6.79 -5.01 0.78
N PRO A 36 7.41 -4.83 1.97
CA PRO A 36 8.26 -5.84 2.59
C PRO A 36 7.55 -7.18 2.81
N THR A 37 8.32 -8.26 2.94
CA THR A 37 7.81 -9.63 3.10
C THR A 37 6.92 -9.83 4.32
N GLU A 38 7.12 -9.03 5.35
CA GLU A 38 6.34 -8.94 6.59
C GLU A 38 4.86 -8.62 6.30
N TRP A 39 4.58 -7.95 5.18
CA TRP A 39 3.24 -7.60 4.73
C TRP A 39 2.60 -8.66 3.81
N ARG A 40 3.28 -9.78 3.51
CA ARG A 40 2.79 -10.78 2.52
C ARG A 40 1.40 -11.35 2.83
N THR A 41 1.13 -11.69 4.09
CA THR A 41 -0.16 -12.27 4.48
C THR A 41 -1.28 -11.24 4.36
N HIS A 42 -1.03 -10.00 4.80
CA HIS A 42 -1.98 -8.88 4.74
C HIS A 42 -2.27 -8.45 3.31
N THR A 43 -1.22 -8.33 2.49
CA THR A 43 -1.35 -7.99 1.05
C THR A 43 -2.08 -9.06 0.26
N LEU A 44 -2.00 -10.34 0.65
CA LEU A 44 -2.77 -11.40 0.01
C LEU A 44 -4.28 -11.22 0.27
N ILE A 45 -4.67 -10.89 1.49
CA ILE A 45 -6.07 -10.64 1.85
C ILE A 45 -6.59 -9.41 1.10
N TRP A 46 -5.83 -8.32 1.09
CA TRP A 46 -6.19 -7.10 0.38
C TRP A 46 -6.22 -7.24 -1.14
N ARG A 47 -5.37 -8.07 -1.74
CA ARG A 47 -5.44 -8.38 -3.18
C ARG A 47 -6.76 -9.01 -3.59
N ASN A 48 -7.40 -9.73 -2.66
CA ASN A 48 -8.69 -10.36 -2.91
C ASN A 48 -9.88 -9.42 -2.67
N LYS A 49 -9.66 -8.21 -2.14
CA LYS A 49 -10.72 -7.21 -2.07
C LYS A 49 -10.97 -6.62 -3.46
N THR A 50 -12.25 -6.45 -3.80
CA THR A 50 -12.71 -6.00 -5.12
C THR A 50 -12.60 -4.49 -5.33
N ASP A 51 -12.36 -3.72 -4.28
CA ASP A 51 -12.32 -2.26 -4.24
C ASP A 51 -10.99 -1.64 -4.70
N LEU A 52 -10.00 -2.45 -5.09
CA LEU A 52 -8.68 -1.95 -5.53
C LEU A 52 -8.69 -1.07 -6.77
N GLU A 53 -9.75 -1.12 -7.58
CA GLU A 53 -9.91 -0.23 -8.74
C GLU A 53 -10.64 1.07 -8.40
N GLU A 54 -11.42 1.08 -7.33
CA GLU A 54 -12.17 2.25 -6.85
C GLU A 54 -11.38 3.09 -5.85
N GLN A 55 -10.45 2.47 -5.11
CA GLN A 55 -9.60 3.17 -4.14
C GLN A 55 -8.42 3.87 -4.80
N SER A 56 -8.16 5.12 -4.41
CA SER A 56 -6.94 5.82 -4.80
C SER A 56 -5.71 5.21 -4.12
N LEU A 57 -4.52 5.52 -4.67
CA LEU A 57 -3.26 5.05 -4.07
C LEU A 57 -3.05 5.66 -2.68
N ASP A 58 -3.49 6.90 -2.48
CA ASP A 58 -3.34 7.61 -1.21
C ASP A 58 -4.28 7.04 -0.15
N ASP A 59 -5.54 6.74 -0.50
CA ASP A 59 -6.47 6.06 0.41
C ASP A 59 -5.94 4.69 0.83
N LEU A 60 -5.40 3.92 -0.12
CA LEU A 60 -4.80 2.62 0.15
C LEU A 60 -3.60 2.74 1.10
N PHE A 61 -2.77 3.77 0.90
CA PHE A 61 -1.63 4.08 1.75
C PHE A 61 -2.04 4.45 3.17
N ASP A 62 -3.03 5.34 3.33
CA ASP A 62 -3.53 5.75 4.64
C ASP A 62 -4.14 4.57 5.41
N ASN A 63 -4.90 3.71 4.73
CA ASN A 63 -5.42 2.48 5.31
C ASN A 63 -4.31 1.55 5.83
N LEU A 64 -3.19 1.43 5.10
CA LEU A 64 -2.05 0.63 5.57
C LEU A 64 -1.37 1.27 6.77
N LYS A 65 -1.29 2.59 6.81
CA LYS A 65 -0.66 3.34 7.90
C LYS A 65 -1.43 3.15 9.19
N ILE A 66 -2.76 3.24 9.13
CA ILE A 66 -3.66 2.92 10.25
C ILE A 66 -3.46 1.49 10.72
N TYR A 67 -3.40 0.53 9.78
CA TYR A 67 -3.19 -0.88 10.12
C TYR A 67 -1.81 -1.12 10.77
N GLU A 68 -0.76 -0.49 10.26
CA GLU A 68 0.59 -0.57 10.83
C GLU A 68 0.60 -0.09 12.29
N ASP A 69 -0.08 1.02 12.57
CA ASP A 69 -0.17 1.60 13.91
C ASP A 69 -1.00 0.72 14.87
N GLU A 70 -2.11 0.15 14.42
CA GLU A 70 -2.94 -0.77 15.21
C GLU A 70 -2.19 -2.07 15.55
N VAL A 71 -1.48 -2.64 14.57
CA VAL A 71 -0.64 -3.84 14.77
C VAL A 71 0.52 -3.56 15.72
N LYS A 72 1.20 -2.42 15.59
CA LYS A 72 2.29 -2.04 16.51
C LYS A 72 1.79 -1.77 17.93
N SER A 73 0.62 -1.13 18.05
CA SER A 73 -0.03 -0.87 19.33
C SER A 73 -0.37 -2.18 20.06
N SER A 74 -0.99 -3.13 19.35
CA SER A 74 -1.34 -4.45 19.91
C SER A 74 -0.11 -5.29 20.27
N SER A 75 0.99 -5.20 19.50
CA SER A 75 2.25 -5.86 19.85
C SER A 75 2.93 -5.30 21.10
N SER A 76 2.68 -4.02 21.45
CA SER A 76 3.28 -3.36 22.62
C SER A 76 2.56 -3.71 23.93
N ILE A 77 1.33 -4.20 23.87
CA ILE A 77 0.55 -4.62 25.05
C ILE A 77 1.11 -5.91 25.67
N ILE A 78 1.83 -6.73 24.89
CA ILE A 78 2.24 -8.09 25.29
C ILE A 78 3.52 -8.10 26.16
N THR A 79 4.17 -6.95 26.39
CA THR A 79 5.44 -6.87 27.15
C THR A 79 5.31 -6.27 28.56
N SER A 80 4.09 -6.09 29.07
CA SER A 80 3.86 -5.68 30.47
C SER A 80 3.23 -6.83 31.27
N THR A 81 4.04 -7.80 31.71
CA THR A 81 3.69 -8.75 32.78
C THR A 81 4.97 -9.13 33.50
#